data_AF-A0A196SIR4-F1
#
_entry.id   AF-A0A196SIR4-F1
#
_cell.length_a   1.000
_cell.length_b   1.000
_cell.length_c   1.000
_cell.angle_alpha   90.00
_cell.angle_beta   90.00
_cell.angle_gamma   90.00
#
_symmetry.space_group_name_H-M   'P 1'
#
loop_
_entity.id
_entity.type
_entity.pdbx_description
1 polymer ?
#
loop_
_entity_poly.entity_id
_entity_poly.type
_entity_poly.pdbx_seq_one_letter_code
_entity_poly.pdbx_strand_id
1 'polypeptide(L)'
;MCLVADNVWIDVNGVNILEGKTLKDQLQTIKSVRERLAKEYARRTSISVDLTEKIKRLYVELGEPIEDVFNDPSLFLSDEQFNYLTQRYKSMVEVKEGRQKIMEKMVGILLQQYNMLGITQENATNKIDQMLLASPTTYVTTTEVLCGVEKRMKEIQELRVGECVRGYPQDSRIKTYAENMSRMSSLWELLQYTQEDIDAYNASCSVALTEETLAAQEQYIAQLQEEVKMKLQSLIPALREEIGQVCEYMNTYCTTLQAWDLGVLAVPPELFSMEVFEQHNQLFEQLRQAKAQLDPIVALVNEREHLLELQKELESIMKDP
;
A
#
# COMPACT_ATOMS: atom_id res chain seq x y z
N MET A 1 89.80 -28.99 -53.57
CA MET A 1 90.36 -28.07 -52.56
C MET A 1 89.21 -27.20 -52.07
N CYS A 2 88.75 -27.46 -50.86
CA CYS A 2 87.81 -26.61 -50.13
C CYS A 2 88.50 -25.28 -49.77
N LEU A 3 87.81 -24.15 -49.95
CA LEU A 3 87.92 -23.04 -49.01
C LEU A 3 86.50 -22.54 -48.73
N VAL A 4 86.14 -22.77 -47.47
CA VAL A 4 84.90 -22.45 -46.80
C VAL A 4 84.81 -20.92 -46.70
N ALA A 5 83.63 -20.37 -46.98
CA ALA A 5 83.31 -18.99 -46.62
C ALA A 5 83.23 -18.90 -45.09
N ASP A 6 84.38 -18.70 -44.45
CA ASP A 6 84.50 -18.65 -42.99
C ASP A 6 83.99 -17.32 -42.44
N ASN A 7 83.01 -17.43 -41.54
CA ASN A 7 82.60 -16.50 -40.49
C ASN A 7 83.39 -15.18 -40.39
N VAL A 8 82.94 -14.14 -41.08
CA VAL A 8 83.54 -12.79 -41.06
C VAL A 8 83.31 -12.04 -39.73
N TRP A 9 82.55 -12.61 -38.79
CA TRP A 9 82.07 -11.90 -37.59
C TRP A 9 82.49 -12.54 -36.25
N ILE A 10 83.38 -13.55 -36.28
CA ILE A 10 83.80 -14.32 -35.09
C ILE A 10 85.33 -14.37 -35.03
N ASP A 11 85.93 -13.99 -33.90
CA ASP A 11 87.39 -14.05 -33.71
C ASP A 11 87.90 -15.47 -33.41
N VAL A 12 89.23 -15.63 -33.37
CA VAL A 12 89.94 -16.91 -33.18
C VAL A 12 89.63 -17.59 -31.83
N ASN A 13 89.00 -16.88 -30.88
CA ASN A 13 88.57 -17.38 -29.58
C ASN A 13 87.06 -17.64 -29.49
N GLY A 14 86.32 -17.51 -30.61
CA GLY A 14 84.87 -17.71 -30.65
C GLY A 14 84.06 -16.51 -30.12
N VAL A 15 84.65 -15.31 -30.12
CA VAL A 15 84.00 -14.06 -29.69
C VAL A 15 83.35 -13.38 -30.90
N ASN A 16 82.08 -13.01 -30.77
CA ASN A 16 81.40 -12.20 -31.77
C ASN A 16 81.91 -10.75 -31.67
N ILE A 17 82.53 -10.28 -32.75
CA ILE A 17 83.32 -9.03 -32.79
C ILE A 17 82.42 -7.78 -32.59
N LEU A 18 81.12 -7.87 -32.86
CA LEU A 18 80.17 -6.74 -32.73
C LEU A 18 79.67 -6.51 -31.30
N GLU A 19 79.68 -7.53 -30.43
CA GLU A 19 79.06 -7.46 -29.10
C GLU A 19 80.05 -7.73 -27.94
N GLY A 20 81.30 -8.10 -28.23
CA GLY A 20 82.32 -8.37 -27.22
C GLY A 20 82.00 -9.56 -26.29
N LYS A 21 81.17 -10.51 -26.75
CA LYS A 21 80.73 -11.69 -25.99
C LYS A 21 81.07 -12.99 -26.74
N THR A 22 81.39 -14.04 -25.99
CA THR A 22 81.59 -15.37 -26.59
C THR A 22 80.26 -15.94 -27.08
N LEU A 23 80.29 -16.80 -28.10
CA LEU A 23 79.09 -17.55 -28.53
C LEU A 23 78.44 -18.33 -27.37
N LYS A 24 79.24 -18.78 -26.40
CA LYS A 24 78.77 -19.48 -25.20
C LYS A 24 77.96 -18.56 -24.28
N ASP A 25 78.38 -17.31 -24.12
CA ASP A 25 77.67 -16.31 -23.32
C ASP A 25 76.37 -15.86 -24.00
N GLN A 26 76.38 -15.71 -25.33
CA GLN A 26 75.17 -15.44 -26.11
C GLN A 26 74.16 -16.59 -26.00
N LEU A 27 74.62 -17.85 -26.11
CA LEU A 27 73.76 -19.03 -25.96
C LEU A 27 73.19 -19.16 -24.54
N GLN A 28 73.97 -18.84 -23.51
CA GLN A 28 73.50 -18.80 -22.12
C GLN A 28 72.45 -17.69 -21.90
N THR A 29 72.67 -16.52 -22.50
CA THR A 29 71.70 -15.40 -22.48
C THR A 29 70.39 -15.80 -23.14
N ILE A 30 70.45 -16.42 -24.33
CA ILE A 30 69.27 -16.90 -25.06
C ILE A 30 68.50 -17.94 -24.24
N LYS A 31 69.20 -18.91 -23.62
CA LYS A 31 68.58 -19.90 -22.73
C LYS A 31 67.86 -19.25 -21.55
N SER A 32 68.51 -18.32 -20.87
CA SER A 32 67.93 -17.57 -19.74
C SER A 32 66.70 -16.76 -20.15
N VAL A 33 66.77 -16.05 -21.28
CA VAL A 33 65.63 -15.29 -21.83
C VAL A 33 64.48 -16.23 -22.19
N ARG A 34 64.76 -17.37 -22.82
CA ARG A 34 63.75 -18.38 -23.18
C ARG A 34 63.08 -18.98 -21.95
N GLU A 35 63.84 -19.32 -20.91
CA GLU A 35 63.30 -19.83 -19.64
C GLU A 35 62.42 -18.79 -18.95
N ARG A 36 62.85 -17.52 -18.93
CA ARG A 36 62.05 -16.42 -18.36
C ARG A 36 60.76 -16.20 -19.13
N LEU A 37 60.80 -16.20 -20.46
CA LEU A 37 59.61 -16.09 -21.31
C LEU A 37 58.67 -17.27 -21.12
N ALA A 38 59.19 -18.50 -21.04
CA ALA A 38 58.38 -19.69 -20.81
C ALA A 38 57.67 -19.65 -19.44
N LYS A 39 58.37 -19.20 -18.38
CA LYS A 39 57.77 -19.01 -17.05
C LYS A 39 56.68 -17.94 -17.06
N GLU A 40 56.92 -16.80 -17.70
CA GLU A 40 55.92 -15.72 -17.79
C GLU A 40 54.71 -16.14 -18.63
N TYR A 41 54.93 -16.85 -19.74
CA TYR A 41 53.86 -17.41 -20.58
C TYR A 41 52.99 -18.39 -19.79
N ALA A 42 53.60 -19.34 -19.06
CA ALA A 42 52.88 -20.29 -18.22
C ALA A 42 52.08 -19.57 -17.12
N ARG A 43 52.68 -18.56 -16.47
CA ARG A 43 52.02 -17.74 -15.44
C ARG A 43 50.79 -17.03 -16.01
N ARG A 44 50.94 -16.35 -17.15
CA ARG A 44 49.85 -15.61 -17.80
C ARG A 44 48.74 -16.53 -18.27
N THR A 45 49.09 -17.67 -18.85
CA THR A 45 48.10 -18.69 -19.25
C THR A 45 47.27 -19.14 -18.05
N SER A 46 47.92 -19.44 -16.92
CA SER A 46 47.22 -19.85 -15.71
C SER A 46 46.26 -18.78 -15.18
N ILE A 47 46.68 -17.51 -15.18
CA ILE A 47 45.82 -16.42 -14.69
C ILE A 47 44.68 -16.13 -15.67
N SER A 48 44.94 -16.17 -16.97
CA SER A 48 43.93 -16.02 -18.02
C SER A 48 42.83 -17.08 -17.86
N VAL A 49 43.20 -18.34 -17.67
CA VAL A 49 42.24 -19.45 -17.44
C VAL A 49 41.39 -19.19 -16.20
N ASP A 50 42.01 -18.83 -15.07
CA ASP A 50 41.29 -18.57 -13.81
C ASP A 50 40.32 -17.37 -13.92
N LEU A 51 40.76 -16.25 -14.50
CA LEU A 51 39.92 -15.07 -14.69
C LEU A 51 38.78 -15.33 -15.67
N THR A 52 39.05 -16.05 -16.76
CA THR A 52 38.03 -16.41 -17.75
C THR A 52 36.94 -17.29 -17.12
N GLU A 53 37.34 -18.26 -16.30
CA GLU A 53 36.40 -19.11 -15.57
C GLU A 53 35.57 -18.32 -14.55
N LYS A 54 36.19 -17.40 -13.82
CA LYS A 54 35.47 -16.49 -12.91
C LYS A 54 34.47 -15.61 -13.64
N ILE A 55 34.84 -15.07 -14.82
CA ILE A 55 33.95 -14.30 -15.68
C ILE A 55 32.76 -15.15 -16.14
N LYS A 56 33.00 -16.38 -16.61
CA LYS A 56 31.92 -17.31 -17.01
C LYS A 56 30.94 -17.58 -15.88
N ARG A 57 31.44 -17.79 -14.65
CA ARG A 57 30.57 -17.95 -13.48
C ARG A 57 29.71 -16.71 -13.23
N LEU A 58 30.28 -15.51 -13.36
CA LEU A 58 29.51 -14.27 -13.23
C LEU A 58 28.42 -14.17 -14.33
N TYR A 59 28.68 -14.59 -15.56
CA TYR A 59 27.64 -14.64 -16.61
C TYR A 59 26.49 -15.55 -16.22
N VAL A 60 26.82 -16.77 -15.74
CA VAL A 60 25.81 -17.74 -15.29
C VAL A 60 25.00 -17.18 -14.11
N GLU A 61 25.65 -16.60 -13.11
CA GLU A 61 24.99 -16.00 -11.94
C GLU A 61 24.08 -14.81 -12.34
N LEU A 62 24.49 -14.02 -13.31
CA LEU A 62 23.72 -12.88 -13.82
C LEU A 62 22.65 -13.28 -14.85
N GLY A 63 22.64 -14.54 -15.29
CA GLY A 63 21.72 -15.05 -16.32
C GLY A 63 21.98 -14.45 -17.71
N GLU A 64 23.21 -14.06 -17.99
CA GLU A 64 23.62 -13.40 -19.23
C GLU A 64 24.32 -14.42 -20.16
N PRO A 65 24.19 -14.29 -21.49
CA PRO A 65 24.89 -15.15 -22.43
C PRO A 65 26.40 -14.91 -22.35
N ILE A 66 27.18 -15.99 -22.22
CA ILE A 66 28.64 -15.92 -22.19
C ILE A 66 29.15 -15.45 -23.56
N GLU A 67 29.98 -14.41 -23.58
CA GLU A 67 30.62 -13.94 -24.82
C GLU A 67 31.64 -14.96 -25.34
N ASP A 68 31.65 -15.18 -26.66
CA ASP A 68 32.47 -16.21 -27.32
C ASP A 68 33.96 -16.08 -27.03
N VAL A 69 34.45 -14.86 -26.83
CA VAL A 69 35.86 -14.56 -26.55
C VAL A 69 36.37 -15.26 -25.27
N PHE A 70 35.48 -15.55 -24.32
CA PHE A 70 35.84 -16.25 -23.09
C PHE A 70 35.92 -17.77 -23.28
N ASN A 71 35.58 -18.32 -24.44
CA ASN A 71 35.73 -19.76 -24.68
C ASN A 71 37.18 -20.17 -24.92
N ASP A 72 38.06 -19.24 -25.30
CA ASP A 72 39.48 -19.51 -25.51
C ASP A 72 40.38 -18.59 -24.65
N PRO A 73 40.87 -19.09 -23.50
CA PRO A 73 41.78 -18.33 -22.63
C PRO A 73 43.13 -17.99 -23.28
N SER A 74 43.52 -18.66 -24.36
CA SER A 74 44.79 -18.37 -25.06
C SER A 74 44.76 -17.02 -25.80
N LEU A 75 43.58 -16.44 -25.97
CA LEU A 75 43.39 -15.11 -26.56
C LEU A 75 43.76 -13.96 -25.61
N PHE A 76 44.16 -14.22 -24.36
CA PHE A 76 44.44 -13.16 -23.37
C PHE A 76 45.87 -13.18 -22.82
N LEU A 77 46.86 -13.26 -23.71
CA LEU A 77 48.26 -13.40 -23.32
C LEU A 77 49.07 -12.11 -23.50
N SER A 78 48.61 -11.16 -24.34
CA SER A 78 49.20 -9.83 -24.44
C SER A 78 48.79 -8.93 -23.27
N ASP A 79 49.57 -7.87 -23.01
CA ASP A 79 49.25 -6.90 -21.94
C ASP A 79 47.89 -6.23 -22.15
N GLU A 80 47.56 -5.87 -23.39
CA GLU A 80 46.29 -5.25 -23.74
C GLU A 80 45.11 -6.20 -23.49
N GLN A 81 45.23 -7.45 -23.91
CA GLN A 81 44.17 -8.45 -23.74
C GLN A 81 44.00 -8.83 -22.26
N PHE A 82 45.09 -8.89 -21.52
CA PHE A 82 45.06 -9.15 -20.08
C PHE A 82 44.41 -7.99 -19.29
N ASN A 83 44.68 -6.75 -19.70
CA ASN A 83 44.01 -5.57 -19.17
C ASN A 83 42.51 -5.60 -19.47
N TYR A 84 42.12 -5.97 -20.69
CA TYR A 84 40.72 -6.17 -21.06
C TYR A 84 40.03 -7.22 -20.18
N LEU A 85 40.63 -8.40 -19.99
CA LEU A 85 40.09 -9.47 -19.15
C LEU A 85 39.88 -9.01 -17.70
N THR A 86 40.86 -8.28 -17.15
CA THR A 86 40.80 -7.74 -15.79
C THR A 86 39.71 -6.67 -15.67
N GLN A 87 39.60 -5.75 -16.64
CA GLN A 87 38.56 -4.73 -16.66
C GLN A 87 37.17 -5.35 -16.78
N ARG A 88 37.01 -6.38 -17.63
CA ARG A 88 35.73 -7.07 -17.79
C ARG A 88 35.30 -7.75 -16.50
N TYR A 89 36.21 -8.48 -15.84
CA TYR A 89 35.93 -9.08 -14.54
C TYR A 89 35.47 -8.04 -13.51
N LYS A 90 36.18 -6.91 -13.38
CA LYS A 90 35.79 -5.81 -12.49
C LYS A 90 34.41 -5.27 -12.82
N SER A 91 34.15 -4.97 -14.09
CA SER A 91 32.84 -4.47 -14.53
C SER A 91 31.71 -5.44 -14.21
N MET A 92 31.89 -6.74 -14.42
CA MET A 92 30.87 -7.74 -14.08
C MET A 92 30.62 -7.88 -12.58
N VAL A 93 31.67 -7.78 -11.77
CA VAL A 93 31.54 -7.72 -10.30
C VAL A 93 30.73 -6.49 -9.89
N GLU A 94 31.03 -5.31 -10.45
CA GLU A 94 30.28 -4.08 -10.19
C GLU A 94 28.80 -4.21 -10.59
N VAL A 95 28.50 -4.83 -11.74
CA VAL A 95 27.12 -5.10 -12.15
C VAL A 95 26.42 -6.02 -11.15
N LYS A 96 27.07 -7.11 -10.71
CA LYS A 96 26.51 -8.04 -9.73
C LYS A 96 26.20 -7.35 -8.41
N GLU A 97 27.14 -6.60 -7.86
CA GLU A 97 26.95 -5.84 -6.63
C GLU A 97 25.84 -4.78 -6.77
N GLY A 98 25.79 -4.08 -7.91
CA GLY A 98 24.75 -3.12 -8.21
C GLY A 98 23.36 -3.74 -8.24
N ARG A 99 23.20 -4.87 -8.95
CA ARG A 99 21.95 -5.63 -9.03
C ARG A 99 21.52 -6.15 -7.65
N GLN A 100 22.46 -6.65 -6.84
CA GLN A 100 22.17 -7.10 -5.49
C GLN A 100 21.63 -5.97 -4.61
N LYS A 101 22.28 -4.80 -4.63
CA LYS A 101 21.80 -3.62 -3.87
C LYS A 101 20.41 -3.15 -4.32
N ILE A 102 20.12 -3.18 -5.62
CA ILE A 102 18.80 -2.80 -6.13
C ILE A 102 17.76 -3.84 -5.69
N MET A 103 18.07 -5.13 -5.82
CA MET A 103 17.21 -6.23 -5.41
C MET A 103 16.86 -6.14 -3.92
N GLU A 104 17.85 -5.96 -3.04
CA GLU A 104 17.65 -5.80 -1.60
C GLU A 104 16.71 -4.64 -1.26
N LYS A 105 16.85 -3.50 -1.95
CA LYS A 105 15.94 -2.35 -1.78
C LYS A 105 14.52 -2.66 -2.23
N MET A 106 14.37 -3.24 -3.43
CA MET A 106 13.05 -3.56 -4.00
C MET A 106 12.32 -4.60 -3.14
N VAL A 107 13.02 -5.66 -2.72
CA VAL A 107 12.46 -6.69 -1.85
C VAL A 107 12.11 -6.11 -0.47
N GLY A 108 12.97 -5.26 0.11
CA GLY A 108 12.65 -4.57 1.36
C GLY A 108 11.35 -3.76 1.28
N ILE A 109 11.12 -3.04 0.17
CA ILE A 109 9.88 -2.33 -0.08
C ILE A 109 8.70 -3.31 -0.21
N LEU A 110 8.84 -4.35 -1.04
CA LEU A 110 7.78 -5.35 -1.26
C LEU A 110 7.36 -6.05 0.03
N LEU A 111 8.32 -6.47 0.87
CA LEU A 111 8.01 -7.13 2.15
C LEU A 111 7.21 -6.23 3.08
N GLN A 112 7.51 -4.92 3.12
CA GLN A 112 6.69 -3.96 3.87
C GLN A 112 5.26 -3.86 3.31
N GLN A 113 5.11 -3.89 1.98
CA GLN A 113 3.79 -3.86 1.34
C GLN A 113 3.02 -5.17 1.54
N TYR A 114 3.69 -6.32 1.50
CA TYR A 114 3.09 -7.61 1.78
C TYR A 114 2.51 -7.65 3.19
N ASN A 115 3.25 -7.17 4.19
CA ASN A 115 2.73 -7.06 5.56
C ASN A 115 1.47 -6.19 5.63
N MET A 116 1.45 -5.06 4.92
CA MET A 116 0.30 -4.16 4.90
C MET A 116 -0.92 -4.79 4.20
N LEU A 117 -0.70 -5.53 3.13
CA LEU A 117 -1.77 -6.19 2.35
C LEU A 117 -2.13 -7.59 2.87
N GLY A 118 -1.42 -8.09 3.88
CA GLY A 118 -1.54 -9.45 4.42
C GLY A 118 -1.14 -10.55 3.42
N ILE A 119 -0.23 -10.27 2.49
CA ILE A 119 0.32 -11.29 1.58
C ILE A 119 1.37 -12.10 2.35
N THR A 120 1.14 -13.40 2.45
CA THR A 120 1.98 -14.37 3.17
C THR A 120 2.41 -15.49 2.23
N GLN A 121 3.37 -16.31 2.66
CA GLN A 121 3.82 -17.45 1.86
C GLN A 121 2.67 -18.43 1.56
N GLU A 122 1.70 -18.54 2.48
CA GLU A 122 0.58 -19.48 2.40
C GLU A 122 -0.51 -19.03 1.43
N ASN A 123 -0.72 -17.72 1.28
CA ASN A 123 -1.77 -17.16 0.42
C ASN A 123 -1.25 -16.55 -0.90
N ALA A 124 0.07 -16.44 -1.06
CA ALA A 124 0.68 -15.88 -2.26
C ALA A 124 0.40 -16.74 -3.50
N THR A 125 -0.27 -16.15 -4.50
CA THR A 125 -0.56 -16.79 -5.79
C THR A 125 0.45 -16.43 -6.89
N ASN A 126 1.17 -15.32 -6.72
CA ASN A 126 2.19 -14.87 -7.67
C ASN A 126 3.54 -15.58 -7.41
N LYS A 127 4.20 -16.01 -8.47
CA LYS A 127 5.49 -16.72 -8.39
C LYS A 127 6.62 -15.88 -7.78
N ILE A 128 6.64 -14.57 -8.04
CA ILE A 128 7.63 -13.66 -7.44
C ILE A 128 7.39 -13.55 -5.93
N ASP A 129 6.14 -13.39 -5.51
CA ASP A 129 5.78 -13.31 -4.09
C ASP A 129 6.21 -14.60 -3.36
N GLN A 130 5.89 -15.77 -3.92
CA GLN A 130 6.29 -17.07 -3.38
C GLN A 130 7.81 -17.21 -3.26
N MET A 131 8.55 -16.81 -4.31
CA MET A 131 10.02 -16.86 -4.31
C MET A 131 10.62 -15.96 -3.23
N LEU A 132 10.15 -14.71 -3.12
CA LEU A 132 10.68 -13.73 -2.16
C LEU A 132 10.35 -14.11 -0.71
N LEU A 133 9.14 -14.63 -0.46
CA LEU A 133 8.67 -15.02 0.86
C LEU A 133 9.31 -16.33 1.33
N ALA A 134 9.63 -17.26 0.42
CA ALA A 134 10.28 -18.53 0.77
C ALA A 134 11.77 -18.38 1.16
N SER A 135 12.46 -17.35 0.67
CA SER A 135 13.88 -17.13 0.96
C SER A 135 14.21 -15.64 1.03
N PRO A 136 13.84 -14.96 2.13
CA PRO A 136 13.92 -13.50 2.26
C PRO A 136 15.35 -12.95 2.41
N THR A 137 16.40 -13.76 2.26
CA THR A 137 17.80 -13.33 2.43
C THR A 137 18.72 -13.72 1.28
N THR A 138 18.27 -14.54 0.34
CA THR A 138 19.08 -14.98 -0.80
C THR A 138 18.25 -14.84 -2.07
N TYR A 139 18.66 -13.91 -2.93
CA TYR A 139 17.91 -13.57 -4.14
C TYR A 139 18.72 -13.86 -5.38
N VAL A 140 18.05 -14.44 -6.37
CA VAL A 140 18.57 -14.55 -7.72
C VAL A 140 18.52 -13.16 -8.37
N THR A 141 19.64 -12.68 -8.91
CA THR A 141 19.77 -11.33 -9.49
C THR A 141 19.90 -11.34 -11.01
N THR A 142 19.29 -12.33 -11.65
CA THR A 142 19.19 -12.37 -13.11
C THR A 142 18.30 -11.23 -13.61
N THR A 143 18.50 -10.84 -14.88
CA THR A 143 17.72 -9.77 -15.51
C THR A 143 16.23 -10.08 -15.50
N GLU A 144 15.85 -11.33 -15.79
CA GLU A 144 14.47 -11.80 -15.77
C GLU A 144 13.82 -11.63 -14.39
N VAL A 145 14.53 -12.02 -13.32
CA VAL A 145 14.02 -11.91 -11.94
C VAL A 145 13.88 -10.45 -11.54
N LEU A 146 14.88 -9.60 -11.83
CA LEU A 146 14.82 -8.17 -11.54
C LEU A 146 13.64 -7.49 -12.24
N CYS A 147 13.44 -7.76 -13.53
CA CYS A 147 12.29 -7.24 -14.28
C CYS A 147 10.96 -7.76 -13.71
N GLY A 148 10.90 -9.03 -13.30
CA GLY A 148 9.73 -9.62 -12.64
C GLY A 148 9.40 -8.93 -11.32
N VAL A 149 10.41 -8.66 -10.48
CA VAL A 149 10.25 -7.92 -9.22
C VAL A 149 9.80 -6.49 -9.48
N GLU A 150 10.40 -5.78 -10.43
CA GLU A 150 10.01 -4.42 -10.77
C GLU A 150 8.56 -4.35 -11.26
N LYS A 151 8.14 -5.29 -12.11
CA LYS A 151 6.74 -5.41 -12.55
C LYS A 151 5.83 -5.67 -11.36
N ARG A 152 6.21 -6.59 -10.46
CA ARG A 152 5.42 -6.92 -9.28
C ARG A 152 5.29 -5.73 -8.32
N MET A 153 6.32 -4.90 -8.18
CA MET A 153 6.23 -3.65 -7.42
C MET A 153 5.16 -2.71 -7.96
N LYS A 154 5.04 -2.59 -9.29
CA LYS A 154 3.99 -1.77 -9.92
C LYS A 154 2.60 -2.33 -9.63
N GLU A 155 2.41 -3.64 -9.79
CA GLU A 155 1.14 -4.32 -9.49
C GLU A 155 0.73 -4.17 -8.02
N ILE A 156 1.66 -4.32 -7.06
CA ILE A 156 1.40 -4.14 -5.63
C ILE A 156 1.09 -2.69 -5.30
N GLN A 157 1.76 -1.75 -5.97
CA GLN A 157 1.50 -0.32 -5.82
C GLN A 157 0.09 0.02 -6.33
N GLU A 158 -0.34 -0.54 -7.46
CA GLU A 158 -1.69 -0.42 -8.00
C GLU A 158 -2.74 -1.08 -7.10
N LEU A 159 -2.47 -2.23 -6.48
CA LEU A 159 -3.39 -2.82 -5.50
C LEU A 159 -3.57 -1.94 -4.25
N ARG A 160 -2.49 -1.28 -3.83
CA ARG A 160 -2.51 -0.42 -2.63
C ARG A 160 -3.13 0.95 -2.88
N VAL A 161 -2.87 1.53 -4.05
CA VAL A 161 -3.20 2.94 -4.38
C VAL A 161 -4.16 3.06 -5.57
N GLY A 162 -4.56 1.95 -6.18
CA GLY A 162 -5.42 1.96 -7.36
C GLY A 162 -4.69 2.37 -8.63
N GLU A 163 -5.42 2.50 -9.74
CA GLU A 163 -4.90 3.25 -10.90
C GLU A 163 -4.82 4.74 -10.52
N CYS A 164 -3.61 5.31 -10.61
CA CYS A 164 -3.39 6.74 -10.40
C CYS A 164 -3.71 7.51 -11.69
N VAL A 165 -4.95 7.93 -11.89
CA VAL A 165 -5.29 8.93 -12.93
C VAL A 165 -5.11 10.32 -12.33
N ARG A 166 -4.09 11.07 -12.79
CA ARG A 166 -3.81 12.45 -12.35
C ARG A 166 -3.58 12.60 -10.82
N GLY A 167 -2.93 11.63 -10.19
CA GLY A 167 -2.53 11.72 -8.78
C GLY A 167 -3.61 11.37 -7.75
N TYR A 168 -4.76 10.87 -8.19
CA TYR A 168 -5.83 10.40 -7.30
C TYR A 168 -5.98 8.87 -7.39
N PRO A 169 -5.95 8.17 -6.24
CA PRO A 169 -6.30 6.75 -6.14
C PRO A 169 -7.73 6.48 -6.63
N GLN A 170 -7.91 5.70 -7.71
CA GLN A 170 -9.21 5.10 -8.03
C GLN A 170 -9.23 3.65 -7.57
N ASP A 171 -10.21 3.28 -6.74
CA ASP A 171 -10.46 1.91 -6.24
C ASP A 171 -9.27 1.22 -5.56
N SER A 172 -8.74 1.85 -4.50
CA SER A 172 -7.65 1.30 -3.70
C SER A 172 -8.13 0.79 -2.34
N ARG A 173 -7.51 -0.27 -1.82
CA ARG A 173 -7.85 -0.80 -0.48
C ARG A 173 -7.67 0.25 0.63
N ILE A 174 -6.71 1.17 0.47
CA ILE A 174 -6.53 2.32 1.39
C ILE A 174 -7.75 3.23 1.35
N LYS A 175 -8.24 3.55 0.16
CA LYS A 175 -9.40 4.43 -0.02
C LYS A 175 -10.64 3.81 0.59
N THR A 176 -10.92 2.53 0.28
CA THR A 176 -12.05 1.79 0.86
C THR A 176 -11.98 1.76 2.38
N TYR A 177 -10.81 1.45 2.95
CA TYR A 177 -10.60 1.47 4.40
C TYR A 177 -10.89 2.86 4.99
N ALA A 178 -10.37 3.93 4.40
CA ALA A 178 -10.58 5.30 4.87
C ALA A 178 -12.05 5.73 4.78
N GLU A 179 -12.73 5.38 3.69
CA GLU A 179 -14.16 5.65 3.51
C GLU A 179 -15.01 4.88 4.53
N ASN A 180 -14.69 3.62 4.78
CA ASN A 180 -15.36 2.82 5.81
C ASN A 180 -15.12 3.40 7.21
N MET A 181 -13.89 3.79 7.55
CA MET A 181 -13.60 4.48 8.81
C MET A 181 -14.40 5.77 8.96
N SER A 182 -14.47 6.59 7.91
CA SER A 182 -15.28 7.82 7.92
C SER A 182 -16.76 7.52 8.14
N ARG A 183 -17.32 6.49 7.49
CA ARG A 183 -18.71 6.07 7.67
C ARG A 183 -18.98 5.59 9.10
N MET A 184 -18.07 4.79 9.67
CA MET A 184 -18.16 4.35 11.07
C MET A 184 -18.13 5.53 12.03
N SER A 185 -17.24 6.51 11.81
CA SER A 185 -17.18 7.71 12.66
C SER A 185 -18.49 8.50 12.67
N SER A 186 -19.11 8.71 11.50
CA SER A 186 -20.42 9.38 11.43
C SER A 186 -21.51 8.60 12.15
N LEU A 187 -21.50 7.26 12.07
CA LEU A 187 -22.46 6.42 12.77
C LEU A 187 -22.23 6.41 14.29
N TRP A 188 -20.98 6.40 14.75
CA TRP A 188 -20.64 6.51 16.17
C TRP A 188 -21.10 7.84 16.78
N GLU A 189 -20.93 8.94 16.06
CA GLU A 189 -21.41 10.26 16.48
C GLU A 189 -22.94 10.27 16.62
N LEU A 190 -23.65 9.74 15.62
CA LEU A 190 -25.11 9.67 15.62
C LEU A 190 -25.66 8.76 16.73
N LEU A 191 -24.97 7.65 17.01
CA LEU A 191 -25.33 6.71 18.07
C LEU A 191 -24.83 7.14 19.46
N GLN A 192 -24.02 8.20 19.53
CA GLN A 192 -23.37 8.72 20.74
C GLN A 192 -22.48 7.68 21.45
N TYR A 193 -21.67 6.95 20.68
CA TYR A 193 -20.69 6.01 21.23
C TYR A 193 -19.64 6.75 22.07
N THR A 194 -19.18 6.12 23.14
CA THR A 194 -18.11 6.70 23.97
C THR A 194 -16.75 6.52 23.29
N GLN A 195 -15.78 7.36 23.68
CA GLN A 195 -14.40 7.19 23.18
C GLN A 195 -13.81 5.83 23.58
N GLU A 196 -14.21 5.28 24.74
CA GLU A 196 -13.78 3.97 25.21
C GLU A 196 -14.26 2.84 24.28
N ASP A 197 -15.52 2.89 23.83
CA ASP A 197 -16.07 1.92 22.87
C ASP A 197 -15.35 2.00 21.51
N ILE A 198 -15.07 3.22 21.05
CA ILE A 198 -14.33 3.47 19.81
C ILE A 198 -12.90 2.93 19.90
N ASP A 199 -12.22 3.17 21.02
CA ASP A 199 -10.85 2.70 21.24
C ASP A 199 -10.81 1.16 21.35
N ALA A 200 -11.80 0.54 21.99
CA ALA A 200 -11.93 -0.91 22.06
C ALA A 200 -12.08 -1.54 20.67
N TYR A 201 -12.93 -0.96 19.82
CA TYR A 201 -13.07 -1.40 18.42
C TYR A 201 -11.74 -1.24 17.65
N ASN A 202 -11.12 -0.06 17.73
CA ASN A 202 -9.86 0.22 17.03
C ASN A 202 -8.72 -0.71 17.47
N ALA A 203 -8.68 -1.09 18.75
CA ALA A 203 -7.70 -2.05 19.27
C ALA A 203 -7.96 -3.49 18.79
N SER A 204 -9.22 -3.85 18.52
CA SER A 204 -9.60 -5.17 18.00
C SER A 204 -9.39 -5.31 16.48
N CYS A 205 -9.38 -4.19 15.75
CA CYS A 205 -9.22 -4.18 14.31
C CYS A 205 -7.76 -4.40 13.88
N SER A 206 -7.57 -5.26 12.90
CA SER A 206 -6.28 -5.40 12.21
C SER A 206 -6.00 -4.14 11.38
N VAL A 207 -4.76 -3.65 11.43
CA VAL A 207 -4.27 -2.55 10.57
C VAL A 207 -3.98 -3.04 9.14
N ALA A 208 -3.96 -4.36 8.92
CA ALA A 208 -3.73 -4.93 7.60
C ALA A 208 -4.93 -4.70 6.69
N LEU A 209 -4.68 -4.25 5.47
CA LEU A 209 -5.66 -4.00 4.40
C LEU A 209 -5.98 -5.30 3.64
N THR A 210 -6.31 -6.36 4.38
CA THR A 210 -6.80 -7.61 3.80
C THR A 210 -8.26 -7.47 3.40
N GLU A 211 -8.73 -8.35 2.52
CA GLU A 211 -10.16 -8.44 2.20
C GLU A 211 -10.99 -8.80 3.43
N GLU A 212 -10.46 -9.64 4.33
CA GLU A 212 -11.11 -9.98 5.59
C GLU A 212 -11.30 -8.76 6.49
N THR A 213 -10.28 -7.89 6.62
CA THR A 213 -10.41 -6.64 7.40
C THR A 213 -11.46 -5.72 6.80
N LEU A 214 -11.46 -5.54 5.47
CA LEU A 214 -12.43 -4.67 4.81
C LEU A 214 -13.86 -5.21 4.94
N ALA A 215 -14.04 -6.52 4.78
CA ALA A 215 -15.33 -7.17 4.98
C ALA A 215 -15.82 -7.07 6.43
N ALA A 216 -14.91 -7.19 7.41
CA ALA A 216 -15.24 -6.99 8.82
C ALA A 216 -15.70 -5.55 9.11
N GLN A 217 -15.06 -4.53 8.51
CA GLN A 217 -15.52 -3.14 8.62
C GLN A 217 -16.91 -2.95 8.02
N GLU A 218 -17.18 -3.51 6.84
CA GLU A 218 -18.50 -3.44 6.19
C GLU A 218 -19.59 -4.11 7.04
N GLN A 219 -19.28 -5.27 7.63
CA GLN A 219 -20.19 -5.96 8.53
C GLN A 219 -20.49 -5.13 9.78
N TYR A 220 -19.47 -4.49 10.37
CA TYR A 220 -19.67 -3.63 11.54
C TYR A 220 -20.45 -2.36 11.19
N ILE A 221 -20.22 -1.75 10.03
CA ILE A 221 -21.04 -0.64 9.51
C ILE A 221 -22.51 -1.07 9.40
N ALA A 222 -22.79 -2.25 8.86
CA ALA A 222 -24.16 -2.75 8.75
C ALA A 222 -24.82 -2.95 10.13
N GLN A 223 -24.05 -3.41 11.13
CA GLN A 223 -24.54 -3.52 12.52
C GLN A 223 -24.89 -2.15 13.10
N LEU A 224 -24.03 -1.15 12.94
CA LEU A 224 -24.29 0.21 13.39
C LEU A 224 -25.52 0.80 12.67
N GLN A 225 -25.67 0.56 11.37
CA GLN A 225 -26.84 1.01 10.60
C GLN A 225 -28.15 0.38 11.11
N GLU A 226 -28.13 -0.91 11.47
CA GLU A 226 -29.30 -1.55 12.08
C GLU A 226 -29.57 -1.00 13.48
N GLU A 227 -28.55 -0.68 14.28
CA GLU A 227 -28.73 -0.02 15.58
C GLU A 227 -29.40 1.35 15.43
N VAL A 228 -28.97 2.17 14.44
CA VAL A 228 -29.61 3.45 14.12
C VAL A 228 -31.08 3.25 13.78
N LYS A 229 -31.38 2.28 12.91
CA LYS A 229 -32.75 1.96 12.51
C LYS A 229 -33.60 1.52 13.70
N MET A 230 -33.07 0.69 14.59
CA MET A 230 -33.77 0.28 15.82
C MET A 230 -34.03 1.46 16.76
N LYS A 231 -33.07 2.40 16.91
CA LYS A 231 -33.30 3.64 17.68
C LYS A 231 -34.39 4.51 17.04
N LEU A 232 -34.37 4.68 15.72
CA LEU A 232 -35.38 5.44 14.99
C LEU A 232 -36.79 4.83 15.13
N GLN A 233 -36.89 3.50 15.10
CA GLN A 233 -38.13 2.76 15.34
C GLN A 233 -38.72 2.97 16.73
N SER A 234 -37.90 3.35 17.72
CA SER A 234 -38.37 3.72 19.06
C SER A 234 -38.69 5.22 19.16
N LEU A 235 -37.80 6.08 18.65
CA LEU A 235 -37.90 7.53 18.84
C LEU A 235 -39.00 8.18 18.01
N ILE A 236 -39.21 7.78 16.75
CA ILE A 236 -40.23 8.39 15.89
C ILE A 236 -41.64 8.17 16.45
N PRO A 237 -42.06 6.95 16.87
CA PRO A 237 -43.37 6.75 17.48
C PRO A 237 -43.56 7.56 18.77
N ALA A 238 -42.55 7.64 19.64
CA ALA A 238 -42.61 8.46 20.85
C ALA A 238 -42.82 9.95 20.52
N LEU A 239 -42.06 10.47 19.57
CA LEU A 239 -42.22 11.86 19.11
C LEU A 239 -43.58 12.10 18.44
N ARG A 240 -44.12 11.12 17.71
CA ARG A 240 -45.48 11.19 17.14
C ARG A 240 -46.55 11.28 18.21
N GLU A 241 -46.38 10.57 19.31
CA GLU A 241 -47.31 10.65 20.45
C GLU A 241 -47.32 12.06 21.05
N GLU A 242 -46.14 12.66 21.27
CA GLU A 242 -46.01 14.04 21.74
C GLU A 242 -46.62 15.05 20.76
N ILE A 243 -46.36 14.89 19.46
CA ILE A 243 -47.00 15.69 18.39
C ILE A 243 -48.52 15.55 18.45
N GLY A 244 -49.03 14.32 18.60
CA GLY A 244 -50.45 14.03 18.71
C GLY A 244 -51.13 14.79 19.84
N GLN A 245 -50.52 14.79 21.03
CA GLN A 245 -51.02 15.53 22.21
C GLN A 245 -51.10 17.04 21.95
N VAL A 246 -50.09 17.62 21.31
CA VAL A 246 -50.09 19.06 20.97
C VAL A 246 -51.17 19.37 19.92
N CYS A 247 -51.33 18.49 18.92
CA CYS A 247 -52.36 18.63 17.90
C CYS A 247 -53.78 18.57 18.48
N GLU A 248 -54.06 17.64 19.40
CA GLU A 248 -55.35 17.54 20.09
C GLU A 248 -55.65 18.78 20.92
N TYR A 249 -54.66 19.26 21.69
CA TYR A 249 -54.77 20.49 22.45
C TYR A 249 -55.14 21.68 21.54
N MET A 250 -54.39 21.89 20.47
CA MET A 250 -54.64 23.00 19.55
C MET A 250 -56.00 22.88 18.86
N ASN A 251 -56.39 21.70 18.38
CA ASN A 251 -57.69 21.48 17.71
C ASN A 251 -58.90 21.71 18.64
N THR A 252 -58.71 21.59 19.96
CA THR A 252 -59.76 21.89 20.95
C THR A 252 -60.07 23.40 20.99
N TYR A 253 -59.07 24.25 20.79
CA TYR A 253 -59.17 25.70 21.00
C TYR A 253 -59.09 26.53 19.71
N CYS A 254 -58.56 25.99 18.61
CA CYS A 254 -58.46 26.69 17.33
C CYS A 254 -58.49 25.73 16.12
N THR A 255 -58.77 26.27 14.93
CA THR A 255 -58.80 25.51 13.67
C THR A 255 -57.53 25.67 12.82
N THR A 256 -56.51 26.38 13.33
CA THR A 256 -55.28 26.73 12.58
C THR A 256 -54.57 25.51 12.00
N LEU A 257 -54.60 24.36 12.70
CA LEU A 257 -53.97 23.13 12.25
C LEU A 257 -54.62 22.50 11.00
N GLN A 258 -55.86 22.85 10.68
CA GLN A 258 -56.55 22.32 9.48
C GLN A 258 -55.86 22.75 8.17
N ALA A 259 -55.04 23.81 8.20
CA ALA A 259 -54.28 24.30 7.06
C ALA A 259 -52.84 23.76 7.01
N TRP A 260 -52.39 22.98 8.00
CA TRP A 260 -51.04 22.47 8.08
C TRP A 260 -50.91 21.13 7.35
N ASP A 261 -49.76 20.90 6.72
CA ASP A 261 -49.42 19.59 6.15
C ASP A 261 -48.82 18.70 7.25
N LEU A 262 -49.59 17.67 7.64
CA LEU A 262 -49.19 16.67 8.63
C LEU A 262 -48.83 15.33 7.99
N GLY A 263 -48.61 15.28 6.67
CA GLY A 263 -48.37 14.05 5.91
C GLY A 263 -47.19 13.21 6.41
N VAL A 264 -46.17 13.85 7.00
CA VAL A 264 -45.01 13.16 7.61
C VAL A 264 -45.41 12.18 8.73
N LEU A 265 -46.52 12.43 9.42
CA LEU A 265 -47.04 11.56 10.48
C LEU A 265 -47.61 10.25 9.93
N ALA A 266 -47.94 10.19 8.63
CA ALA A 266 -48.45 9.00 7.97
C ALA A 266 -47.36 8.05 7.46
N VAL A 267 -46.07 8.43 7.54
CA VAL A 267 -44.96 7.58 7.09
C VAL A 267 -44.96 6.27 7.90
N PRO A 268 -44.95 5.09 7.26
CA PRO A 268 -45.01 3.83 7.97
C PRO A 268 -43.65 3.46 8.61
N PRO A 269 -43.62 2.63 9.67
CA PRO A 269 -42.39 2.30 10.41
C PRO A 269 -41.26 1.69 9.57
N GLU A 270 -41.60 1.01 8.49
CA GLU A 270 -40.66 0.39 7.56
C GLU A 270 -39.84 1.42 6.76
N LEU A 271 -40.34 2.67 6.66
CA LEU A 271 -39.71 3.77 5.94
C LEU A 271 -39.07 4.80 6.88
N PHE A 272 -38.95 4.49 8.17
CA PHE A 272 -38.28 5.36 9.12
C PHE A 272 -36.80 5.54 8.78
N SER A 273 -36.40 6.80 8.70
CA SER A 273 -35.05 7.24 8.37
C SER A 273 -34.69 8.47 9.20
N MET A 274 -33.41 8.87 9.17
CA MET A 274 -32.98 10.11 9.83
C MET A 274 -33.70 11.34 9.26
N GLU A 275 -33.90 11.39 7.95
CA GLU A 275 -34.65 12.47 7.30
C GLU A 275 -36.08 12.55 7.83
N VAL A 276 -36.77 11.40 7.97
CA VAL A 276 -38.11 11.35 8.55
C VAL A 276 -38.09 11.83 10.00
N PHE A 277 -37.11 11.41 10.80
CA PHE A 277 -36.98 11.86 12.19
C PHE A 277 -36.74 13.38 12.30
N GLU A 278 -35.89 13.95 11.44
CA GLU A 278 -35.67 15.40 11.38
C GLU A 278 -36.94 16.16 11.01
N GLN A 279 -37.70 15.67 10.03
CA GLN A 279 -38.99 16.27 9.66
C GLN A 279 -40.00 16.23 10.82
N HIS A 280 -40.05 15.15 11.61
CA HIS A 280 -40.89 15.09 12.81
C HIS A 280 -40.44 16.09 13.87
N ASN A 281 -39.14 16.23 14.12
CA ASN A 281 -38.61 17.20 15.08
C ASN A 281 -38.93 18.64 14.65
N GLN A 282 -38.79 18.96 13.36
CA GLN A 282 -39.13 20.27 12.83
C GLN A 282 -40.62 20.57 13.00
N LEU A 283 -41.49 19.60 12.69
CA LEU A 283 -42.93 19.75 12.90
C LEU A 283 -43.26 19.94 14.38
N PHE A 284 -42.66 19.15 15.27
CA PHE A 284 -42.88 19.25 16.71
C PHE A 284 -42.50 20.63 17.25
N GLU A 285 -41.36 21.18 16.82
CA GLU A 285 -40.91 22.51 17.26
C GLU A 285 -41.84 23.62 16.73
N GLN A 286 -42.31 23.53 15.49
CA GLN A 286 -43.32 24.46 14.95
C GLN A 286 -44.63 24.40 15.74
N LEU A 287 -45.11 23.20 16.06
CA LEU A 287 -46.32 22.98 16.87
C LEU A 287 -46.15 23.54 18.28
N ARG A 288 -44.99 23.31 18.90
CA ARG A 288 -44.66 23.85 20.22
C ARG A 288 -44.70 25.36 20.25
N GLN A 289 -44.15 26.02 19.24
CA GLN A 289 -44.20 27.47 19.09
C GLN A 289 -45.62 27.99 18.89
N ALA A 290 -46.41 27.33 18.03
CA ALA A 290 -47.81 27.69 17.81
C ALA A 290 -48.65 27.52 19.08
N LYS A 291 -48.44 26.43 19.83
CA LYS A 291 -49.07 26.21 21.14
C LYS A 291 -48.71 27.31 22.12
N ALA A 292 -47.44 27.70 22.21
CA ALA A 292 -46.99 28.76 23.13
C ALA A 292 -47.66 30.12 22.84
N GLN A 293 -48.02 30.40 21.58
CA GLN A 293 -48.79 31.59 21.22
C GLN A 293 -50.27 31.49 21.60
N LEU A 294 -50.81 30.27 21.61
CA LEU A 294 -52.21 29.99 21.94
C LEU A 294 -52.44 29.92 23.46
N ASP A 295 -51.45 29.45 24.23
CA ASP A 295 -51.53 29.24 25.69
C ASP A 295 -52.12 30.45 26.47
N PRO A 296 -51.71 31.72 26.21
CA PRO A 296 -52.29 32.88 26.90
C PRO A 296 -53.77 33.11 26.59
N ILE A 297 -54.20 32.79 25.36
CA ILE A 297 -55.59 32.94 24.92
C ILE A 297 -56.45 31.87 25.61
N VAL A 298 -55.94 30.63 25.65
CA VAL A 298 -56.63 29.53 26.32
C VAL A 298 -56.80 29.79 27.81
N ALA A 299 -55.80 30.37 28.47
CA ALA A 299 -55.92 30.78 29.87
C ALA A 299 -57.10 31.73 30.10
N LEU A 300 -57.26 32.75 29.24
CA LEU A 300 -58.39 33.69 29.31
C LEU A 300 -59.74 33.02 29.02
N VAL A 301 -59.78 32.07 28.08
CA VAL A 301 -61.00 31.30 27.78
C VAL A 301 -61.41 30.47 28.99
N ASN A 302 -60.47 29.72 29.58
CA ASN A 302 -60.74 28.88 30.74
C ASN A 302 -61.14 29.71 31.98
N GLU A 303 -60.50 30.86 32.20
CA GLU A 303 -60.89 31.79 33.28
C GLU A 303 -62.33 32.29 33.08
N ARG A 304 -62.69 32.66 31.85
CA ARG A 304 -64.06 33.07 31.53
C ARG A 304 -65.07 31.95 31.78
N GLU A 305 -64.79 30.71 31.37
CA GLU A 305 -65.69 29.59 31.63
C GLU A 305 -65.87 29.33 33.12
N HIS A 306 -64.78 29.37 33.90
CA HIS A 306 -64.84 29.22 35.35
C HIS A 306 -65.69 30.31 36.02
N LEU A 307 -65.54 31.58 35.61
CA LEU A 307 -66.35 32.68 36.12
C LEU A 307 -67.84 32.52 35.78
N LEU A 308 -68.17 31.98 34.60
CA LEU A 308 -69.55 31.70 34.21
C LEU A 308 -70.17 30.56 35.03
N GLU A 309 -69.39 29.53 35.37
CA GLU A 309 -69.84 28.47 36.29
C GLU A 309 -70.11 29.03 37.69
N LEU A 310 -69.17 29.79 38.25
CA LEU A 310 -69.36 30.45 39.56
C LEU A 310 -70.58 31.38 39.56
N GLN A 311 -70.83 32.11 38.46
CA GLN A 311 -72.02 32.93 38.33
C GLN A 311 -73.30 32.07 38.39
N LYS A 312 -73.36 30.95 37.67
CA LYS A 312 -74.51 30.04 37.70
C LYS A 312 -74.76 29.47 39.10
N GLU A 313 -73.70 29.09 39.82
CA GLU A 313 -73.80 28.61 41.19
C GLU A 313 -74.36 29.70 42.11
N LEU A 314 -73.84 30.92 42.00
CA LEU A 314 -74.29 32.06 42.81
C LEU A 314 -75.76 32.42 42.52
N GLU A 315 -76.17 32.40 41.25
CA GLU A 315 -77.56 32.58 40.83
C GLU A 315 -78.48 31.46 41.35
N SER A 316 -77.97 30.22 41.44
CA SER A 316 -78.71 29.10 42.03
C SER A 316 -78.91 29.29 43.53
N ILE A 317 -77.88 29.72 44.27
CA ILE A 317 -77.95 30.02 45.70
C ILE A 317 -78.94 31.17 45.95
N MET A 318 -78.90 32.22 45.13
CA MET A 318 -79.81 33.37 45.26
C MET A 318 -81.29 33.03 44.99
N LYS A 319 -81.58 31.92 44.29
CA LYS A 319 -82.94 31.47 44.00
C LYS A 319 -83.58 30.63 45.12
N ASP A 320 -82.80 30.17 46.09
CA ASP A 320 -83.27 29.49 47.30
C ASP A 320 -82.42 29.97 48.51
N PRO A 321 -82.64 31.21 48.99
CA PRO A 321 -81.83 31.84 50.03
C PRO A 321 -82.04 31.20 51.41
#